data_AF-A0A9D8KBK8-F1
#
_entry.id   AF-A0A9D8KBK8-F1
#
_cell.length_a   1.000
_cell.length_b   1.000
_cell.length_c   1.000
_cell.angle_alpha   90.00
_cell.angle_beta   90.00
_cell.angle_gamma   90.00
#
_symmetry.space_group_name_H-M   'P 1'
#
loop_
_entity.id
_entity.type
_entity.pdbx_description
1 polymer ?
#
loop_
_entity_poly.entity_id
_entity_poly.type
_entity_poly.pdbx_seq_one_letter_code
_entity_poly.pdbx_strand_id
1 'polypeptide(L)'
;MFDTVRLVEAPPLERLATRTARLEELPLAPLRFKTAELSASATASASAGGRPADGEPARDLRIRSREGTAWCFQQTLGDGGEASAHPSPRLTLVEIPEGTLTLGSPPREPQRADNEGPQHQVTLRSFFISQTPITQGQWREVAGWRERPGERWGRELDPEPAFFQPPAHAKARSYGDEAFAFLPGEASSDQRPVENVSWLEAREFCNRLSQRTGRYYTLPSEAQWEYACRAGSSTPFHFGATITPALANYKGSYRYDNGPEGEHRKQTTPVGMFPANAWGLQDMHGNVWEWCLDHWHETYEGAPTDGSAWLNLSRQNQPASPKGGADILEDLEDLGDLVDSEDSEDSEDSEDR
;
A
#
# COMPACT_ATOMS: atom_id res chain seq x y z
N MET A 1 34.81 15.36 -3.06
CA MET A 1 34.41 16.52 -2.23
C MET A 1 33.04 16.15 -1.70
N PHE A 2 33.00 15.50 -0.53
CA PHE A 2 31.80 14.87 0.01
C PHE A 2 30.96 15.92 0.71
N ASP A 3 29.84 16.31 0.08
CA ASP A 3 28.86 17.15 0.75
C ASP A 3 28.22 16.34 1.88
N THR A 4 28.46 16.83 3.08
CA THR A 4 27.92 16.29 4.32
C THR A 4 26.43 16.60 4.31
N VAL A 5 25.59 15.61 4.02
CA VAL A 5 24.14 15.68 4.24
C VAL A 5 23.93 15.93 5.72
N ARG A 6 23.73 17.20 6.10
CA ARG A 6 23.20 17.54 7.40
C ARG A 6 21.78 17.01 7.42
N LEU A 7 21.59 15.87 8.06
CA LEU A 7 20.28 15.48 8.59
C LEU A 7 19.76 16.71 9.34
N VAL A 8 18.75 17.36 8.77
CA VAL A 8 17.99 18.38 9.49
C VAL A 8 17.43 17.64 10.69
N GLU A 9 18.00 17.91 11.86
CA GLU A 9 17.47 17.39 13.12
C GLU A 9 15.97 17.63 13.11
N ALA A 10 15.19 16.56 13.25
CA ALA A 10 13.75 16.68 13.43
C ALA A 10 13.53 17.71 14.56
N PRO A 11 12.66 18.71 14.36
CA PRO A 11 12.46 19.73 15.37
C PRO A 11 12.16 19.06 16.72
N PRO A 12 12.73 19.53 17.83
CA PRO A 12 12.54 18.91 19.14
C PRO A 12 11.05 18.71 19.40
N LEU A 13 10.66 17.49 19.77
CA LEU A 13 9.27 17.09 20.06
C LEU A 13 8.53 18.10 20.96
N GLU A 14 9.26 18.85 21.79
CA GLU A 14 8.74 19.88 22.68
C GLU A 14 8.15 21.12 21.97
N ARG A 15 8.55 21.45 20.72
CA ARG A 15 7.98 22.61 20.00
C ARG A 15 6.67 22.31 19.27
N LEU A 16 6.35 21.04 19.06
CA LEU A 16 5.06 20.60 18.50
C LEU A 16 3.98 20.37 19.57
N ALA A 17 4.35 20.44 20.86
CA ALA A 17 3.45 20.21 21.99
C ALA A 17 2.44 21.36 22.26
N THR A 18 2.51 22.49 21.53
CA THR A 18 1.68 23.67 21.80
C THR A 18 0.44 23.83 20.90
N ARG A 19 0.09 22.84 20.08
CA ARG A 19 -1.21 22.81 19.40
C ARG A 19 -1.59 21.40 18.96
N THR A 20 -1.67 20.47 19.90
CA THR A 20 -2.52 19.29 19.74
C THR A 20 -3.96 19.78 19.60
N ALA A 21 -4.40 20.06 18.36
CA ALA A 21 -5.81 20.10 18.03
C ALA A 21 -6.38 18.77 18.53
N ARG A 22 -7.24 18.83 19.54
CA ARG A 22 -7.94 17.63 20.00
C ARG A 22 -8.67 17.05 18.79
N LEU A 23 -8.68 15.72 18.66
CA LEU A 23 -9.43 15.00 17.62
C LEU A 23 -10.89 15.52 17.51
N GLU A 24 -11.43 16.06 18.61
CA GLU A 24 -12.72 16.75 18.76
C GLU A 24 -12.93 17.97 17.84
N GLU A 25 -11.89 18.59 17.28
CA GLU A 25 -11.99 19.78 16.40
C GLU A 25 -11.86 19.45 14.91
N LEU A 26 -11.62 18.18 14.54
CA LEU A 26 -11.56 17.81 13.14
C LEU A 26 -12.97 17.85 12.51
N PRO A 27 -13.13 18.41 11.29
CA PRO A 27 -14.40 18.39 10.58
C PRO A 27 -14.68 16.98 10.04
N LEU A 28 -15.10 16.07 10.93
CA LEU A 28 -15.40 14.69 10.59
C LEU A 28 -16.67 14.59 9.75
N ALA A 29 -16.64 13.72 8.75
CA ALA A 29 -17.77 13.41 7.89
C ALA A 29 -17.99 11.90 7.83
N PRO A 30 -19.24 11.44 7.65
CA PRO A 30 -19.51 10.02 7.44
C PRO A 30 -18.97 9.58 6.07
N LEU A 31 -18.20 8.50 6.07
CA LEU A 31 -17.73 7.80 4.88
C LEU A 31 -18.58 6.55 4.68
N ARG A 32 -19.23 6.43 3.52
CA ARG A 32 -19.98 5.23 3.13
C ARG A 32 -19.18 4.41 2.13
N PHE A 33 -19.18 3.10 2.31
CA PHE A 33 -18.41 2.18 1.46
C PHE A 33 -19.10 0.83 1.34
N LYS A 34 -18.60 -0.02 0.43
CA LYS A 34 -19.00 -1.42 0.33
C LYS A 34 -17.88 -2.31 0.84
N THR A 35 -18.22 -3.28 1.67
CA THR A 35 -17.31 -4.35 2.09
C THR A 35 -17.60 -5.62 1.31
N ALA A 36 -16.68 -6.58 1.39
CA ALA A 36 -16.90 -7.93 0.89
C ALA A 36 -16.49 -8.98 1.93
N GLU A 37 -17.26 -10.07 1.96
CA GLU A 37 -16.94 -11.29 2.70
C GLU A 37 -16.97 -12.47 1.72
N LEU A 38 -15.95 -13.31 1.79
CA LEU A 38 -15.86 -14.52 1.02
C LEU A 38 -16.39 -15.69 1.85
N SER A 39 -17.38 -16.40 1.33
CA SER A 39 -17.99 -17.55 2.01
C SER A 39 -18.12 -18.75 1.08
N ALA A 40 -17.98 -19.96 1.64
CA ALA A 40 -18.32 -21.16 0.91
C ALA A 40 -19.83 -21.17 0.58
N SER A 41 -20.15 -21.54 -0.65
CA SER A 41 -21.52 -21.75 -1.11
C SER A 41 -22.14 -22.92 -0.34
N ALA A 42 -23.30 -22.68 0.29
CA ALA A 42 -24.09 -23.76 0.85
C ALA A 42 -24.84 -24.46 -0.28
N THR A 43 -24.19 -25.43 -0.94
CA THR A 43 -24.87 -26.44 -1.76
C THR A 43 -24.93 -27.76 -0.99
N ALA A 44 -26.05 -28.47 -1.16
CA ALA A 44 -26.67 -29.32 -0.16
C ALA A 44 -26.07 -30.73 0.02
N SER A 45 -26.26 -31.25 1.24
CA SER A 45 -26.28 -32.65 1.68
C SER A 45 -24.98 -33.45 1.58
N ALA A 46 -24.46 -33.78 2.76
CA ALA A 46 -23.64 -34.96 2.98
C ALA A 46 -24.32 -36.20 2.39
N SER A 47 -23.59 -36.96 1.57
CA SER A 47 -23.76 -38.40 1.48
C SER A 47 -22.40 -39.04 1.77
N ALA A 48 -22.44 -40.08 2.58
CA ALA A 48 -21.33 -40.59 3.36
C ALA A 48 -20.27 -41.33 2.52
N GLY A 49 -19.02 -41.29 3.01
CA GLY A 49 -18.06 -42.38 2.88
C GLY A 49 -17.27 -42.41 1.57
N GLY A 50 -16.23 -41.59 1.46
CA GLY A 50 -15.20 -41.73 0.44
C GLY A 50 -13.99 -40.88 0.78
N ARG A 51 -12.78 -41.44 0.68
CA ARG A 51 -11.51 -40.70 0.79
C ARG A 51 -11.43 -39.75 -0.43
N PRO A 52 -11.10 -38.45 -0.28
CA PRO A 52 -11.12 -37.54 -1.41
C PRO A 52 -10.06 -37.96 -2.44
N ALA A 53 -10.46 -37.99 -3.71
CA ALA A 53 -9.59 -38.22 -4.85
C ALA A 53 -8.92 -36.92 -5.28
N ASP A 54 -7.73 -37.02 -5.87
CA ASP A 54 -7.03 -35.89 -6.50
C ASP A 54 -7.94 -35.27 -7.57
N GLY A 55 -8.29 -33.99 -7.38
CA GLY A 55 -9.19 -33.25 -8.28
C GLY A 55 -10.57 -32.88 -7.70
N GLU A 56 -10.69 -32.60 -6.39
CA GLU A 56 -11.92 -31.99 -5.87
C GLU A 56 -12.24 -30.68 -6.60
N PRO A 57 -13.51 -30.44 -6.99
CA PRO A 57 -13.90 -29.21 -7.66
C PRO A 57 -13.59 -28.01 -6.76
N ALA A 58 -13.10 -26.92 -7.37
CA ALA A 58 -12.91 -25.65 -6.70
C ALA A 58 -14.18 -25.33 -5.88
N ARG A 59 -14.02 -25.08 -4.58
CA ARG A 59 -15.14 -24.73 -3.69
C ARG A 59 -15.92 -23.60 -4.36
N ASP A 60 -17.23 -23.76 -4.54
CA ASP A 60 -18.08 -22.68 -5.05
C ASP A 60 -18.02 -21.54 -4.02
N LEU A 61 -17.26 -20.49 -4.35
CA LEU A 61 -17.02 -19.35 -3.48
C LEU A 61 -17.97 -18.22 -3.85
N ARG A 62 -18.64 -17.65 -2.85
CA ARG A 62 -19.54 -16.50 -3.05
C ARG A 62 -19.00 -15.28 -2.34
N ILE A 63 -18.90 -14.18 -3.09
CA ILE A 63 -18.63 -12.85 -2.57
C ILE A 63 -19.97 -12.24 -2.15
N ARG A 64 -20.09 -11.91 -0.87
CA ARG A 64 -21.24 -11.15 -0.33
C ARG A 64 -20.79 -9.73 -0.05
N SER A 65 -21.52 -8.76 -0.57
CA SER A 65 -21.26 -7.35 -0.27
C SER A 65 -22.21 -6.81 0.78
N ARG A 66 -21.72 -5.86 1.57
CA ARG A 66 -22.52 -5.14 2.58
C ARG A 66 -22.15 -3.65 2.52
N GLU A 67 -23.08 -2.79 2.91
CA GLU A 67 -22.76 -1.37 3.13
C GLU A 67 -22.10 -1.20 4.51
N GLY A 68 -21.07 -0.36 4.56
CA GLY A 68 -20.39 0.05 5.77
C GLY A 68 -20.43 1.57 5.93
N THR A 69 -20.16 2.03 7.15
CA THR A 69 -19.97 3.45 7.45
C THR A 69 -18.84 3.61 8.45
N ALA A 70 -18.00 4.61 8.23
CA ALA A 70 -16.93 5.04 9.12
C ALA A 70 -16.91 6.57 9.21
N TRP A 71 -16.09 7.12 10.10
CA TRP A 71 -15.80 8.55 10.14
C TRP A 71 -14.51 8.84 9.40
N CYS A 72 -14.48 9.96 8.66
CA CYS A 72 -13.29 10.40 7.98
C CYS A 72 -13.07 11.91 8.11
N PHE A 73 -11.83 12.32 7.96
CA PHE A 73 -11.40 13.70 7.77
C PHE A 73 -10.84 13.85 6.35
N GLN A 74 -11.21 14.92 5.65
CA GLN A 74 -10.71 15.20 4.31
C GLN A 74 -9.77 16.40 4.31
N GLN A 75 -8.52 16.17 3.91
CA GLN A 75 -7.52 17.23 3.70
C GLN A 75 -7.46 17.59 2.22
N THR A 76 -7.82 18.82 1.87
CA THR A 76 -7.57 19.36 0.52
C THR A 76 -6.08 19.61 0.35
N LEU A 77 -5.49 19.15 -0.76
CA LEU A 77 -4.06 19.30 -1.03
C LEU A 77 -3.74 20.55 -1.87
N GLY A 78 -4.68 21.01 -2.70
CA GLY A 78 -4.46 22.24 -3.48
C GLY A 78 -4.47 23.50 -2.62
N ASP A 79 -3.84 24.54 -3.13
CA ASP A 79 -3.71 25.85 -2.48
C ASP A 79 -4.94 26.77 -2.62
N GLY A 80 -6.00 26.30 -3.28
CA GLY A 80 -7.21 27.09 -3.52
C GLY A 80 -7.02 28.22 -4.52
N GLY A 81 -5.93 28.22 -5.31
CA GLY A 81 -5.73 29.17 -6.39
C GLY A 81 -6.83 29.04 -7.47
N GLU A 82 -7.51 30.14 -7.75
CA GLU A 82 -8.52 30.27 -8.81
C GLU A 82 -7.88 30.20 -10.21
N ALA A 83 -7.36 29.05 -10.63
CA ALA A 83 -6.93 28.83 -12.03
C ALA A 83 -6.63 27.37 -12.44
N SER A 84 -6.96 26.34 -11.64
CA SER A 84 -6.79 24.96 -12.11
C SER A 84 -8.05 24.47 -12.83
N ALA A 85 -7.91 23.98 -14.07
CA ALA A 85 -8.99 23.31 -14.81
C ALA A 85 -9.43 21.99 -14.15
N HIS A 86 -8.69 21.51 -13.14
CA HIS A 86 -8.98 20.28 -12.40
C HIS A 86 -9.16 20.57 -10.90
N PRO A 87 -10.18 19.98 -10.25
CA PRO A 87 -10.37 20.12 -8.81
C PRO A 87 -9.15 19.56 -8.07
N SER A 88 -8.68 20.28 -7.05
CA SER A 88 -7.54 19.87 -6.25
C SER A 88 -7.78 18.49 -5.62
N PRO A 89 -6.77 17.60 -5.59
CA PRO A 89 -6.92 16.30 -4.98
C PRO A 89 -7.17 16.43 -3.48
N ARG A 90 -7.93 15.47 -2.94
CA ARG A 90 -8.22 15.37 -1.51
C ARG A 90 -7.60 14.10 -0.97
N LEU A 91 -7.03 14.19 0.23
CA LEU A 91 -6.60 13.06 1.02
C LEU A 91 -7.69 12.74 2.05
N THR A 92 -8.36 11.59 1.89
CA THR A 92 -9.34 11.08 2.86
C THR A 92 -8.61 10.24 3.90
N LEU A 93 -8.68 10.65 5.16
CA LEU A 93 -8.17 9.92 6.31
C LEU A 93 -9.33 9.31 7.10
N VAL A 94 -9.32 8.01 7.30
CA VAL A 94 -10.35 7.27 8.05
C VAL A 94 -9.95 7.19 9.53
N GLU A 95 -10.91 7.41 10.42
CA GLU A 95 -10.74 7.22 11.86
C GLU A 95 -10.69 5.73 12.20
N ILE A 96 -9.60 5.30 12.83
CA ILE A 96 -9.40 3.95 13.33
C ILE A 96 -9.59 3.98 14.85
N PRO A 97 -10.54 3.20 15.40
CA PRO A 97 -10.86 3.24 16.83
C PRO A 97 -9.73 2.62 17.65
N GLU A 98 -9.58 3.06 18.90
CA GLU A 98 -8.68 2.38 19.84
C GLU A 98 -9.08 0.92 20.06
N GLY A 99 -8.12 0.07 20.40
CA GLY A 99 -8.36 -1.33 20.69
C GLY A 99 -7.10 -2.15 20.77
N THR A 100 -7.27 -3.48 20.87
CA THR A 100 -6.17 -4.43 21.03
C THR A 100 -6.25 -5.48 19.93
N LEU A 101 -5.10 -5.82 19.33
CA LEU A 101 -4.98 -6.94 18.41
C LEU A 101 -3.93 -7.96 18.86
N THR A 102 -4.06 -9.16 18.31
CA THR A 102 -2.98 -10.13 18.24
C THR A 102 -2.20 -9.87 16.94
N LEU A 103 -1.04 -9.22 17.03
CA LEU A 103 -0.17 -8.95 15.87
C LEU A 103 0.56 -10.22 15.44
N GLY A 104 0.72 -10.40 14.12
CA GLY A 104 1.39 -11.54 13.52
C GLY A 104 0.48 -12.74 13.26
N SER A 105 1.05 -13.79 12.69
CA SER A 105 0.31 -14.91 12.11
C SER A 105 0.41 -16.18 12.96
N PRO A 106 -0.68 -16.97 13.12
CA PRO A 106 -0.66 -18.23 13.85
C PRO A 106 0.40 -19.20 13.29
N PRO A 107 1.08 -20.01 14.13
CA PRO A 107 2.17 -20.90 13.66
C PRO A 107 1.79 -21.95 12.61
N ARG A 108 0.49 -22.16 12.37
CA ARG A 108 -0.04 -23.11 11.37
C ARG A 108 -0.81 -22.44 10.24
N GLU A 109 -0.74 -21.11 10.15
CA GLU A 109 -1.36 -20.39 9.03
C GLU A 109 -0.65 -20.78 7.72
N PRO A 110 -1.40 -21.11 6.65
CA PRO A 110 -0.80 -21.40 5.36
C PRO A 110 0.08 -20.25 4.86
N GLN A 111 1.21 -20.59 4.24
CA GLN A 111 2.15 -19.65 3.63
C GLN A 111 2.75 -18.60 4.58
N ARG A 112 2.59 -18.77 5.90
CA ARG A 112 3.26 -17.97 6.92
C ARG A 112 4.78 -18.02 6.76
N ALA A 113 5.42 -16.85 6.74
CA ALA A 113 6.86 -16.68 6.85
C ALA A 113 7.35 -16.67 8.31
N ASP A 114 8.63 -16.99 8.51
CA ASP A 114 9.21 -17.14 9.86
C ASP A 114 9.18 -15.83 10.67
N ASN A 115 9.31 -14.69 9.99
CA ASN A 115 9.33 -13.34 10.57
C ASN A 115 7.94 -12.79 10.97
N GLU A 116 6.86 -13.52 10.74
CA GLU A 116 5.50 -13.11 11.12
C GLU A 116 5.14 -13.44 12.58
N GLY A 117 6.12 -13.79 13.43
CA GLY A 117 5.88 -14.19 14.80
C GLY A 117 7.04 -13.89 15.77
N PRO A 118 6.87 -14.20 17.06
CA PRO A 118 5.66 -14.80 17.65
C PRO A 118 4.47 -13.83 17.70
N GLN A 119 3.26 -14.38 17.75
CA GLN A 119 2.07 -13.58 17.98
C GLN A 119 2.12 -12.90 19.35
N HIS A 120 1.77 -11.62 19.41
CA HIS A 120 1.75 -10.85 20.66
C HIS A 120 0.61 -9.83 20.68
N GLN A 121 0.23 -9.38 21.88
CA GLN A 121 -0.83 -8.39 22.05
C GLN A 121 -0.27 -6.97 21.87
N VAL A 122 -0.94 -6.16 21.06
CA VAL A 122 -0.64 -4.74 20.87
C VAL A 122 -1.91 -3.94 21.13
N THR A 123 -1.82 -2.93 22.00
CA THR A 123 -2.94 -2.01 22.27
C THR A 123 -2.67 -0.65 21.64
N LEU A 124 -3.58 -0.20 20.78
CA LEU A 124 -3.47 1.03 20.02
C LEU A 124 -4.49 2.06 20.52
N ARG A 125 -4.07 3.32 20.60
CA ARG A 125 -4.99 4.46 20.69
C ARG A 125 -5.63 4.72 19.32
N SER A 126 -6.74 5.45 19.29
CA SER A 126 -7.35 5.88 18.04
C SER A 126 -6.40 6.73 17.21
N PHE A 127 -6.43 6.56 15.88
CA PHE A 127 -5.62 7.33 14.95
C PHE A 127 -6.34 7.48 13.60
N PHE A 128 -5.74 8.26 12.70
CA PHE A 128 -6.22 8.42 11.33
C PHE A 128 -5.23 7.80 10.36
N ILE A 129 -5.72 7.09 9.34
CA ILE A 129 -4.91 6.52 8.25
C ILE A 129 -5.58 6.80 6.90
N SER A 130 -4.81 6.94 5.82
CA SER A 130 -5.38 7.16 4.50
C SER A 130 -6.30 6.01 4.09
N GLN A 131 -7.45 6.36 3.50
CA GLN A 131 -8.45 5.37 3.06
C GLN A 131 -7.88 4.38 2.04
N THR A 132 -6.95 4.88 1.22
CA THR A 132 -6.27 4.18 0.14
C THR A 132 -4.78 4.46 0.24
N PRO A 133 -3.93 3.72 -0.51
CA PRO A 133 -2.59 4.19 -0.86
C PRO A 133 -2.62 5.62 -1.43
N ILE A 134 -1.55 6.38 -1.20
CA ILE A 134 -1.42 7.73 -1.77
C ILE A 134 -1.40 7.61 -3.30
N THR A 135 -2.23 8.38 -3.98
CA THR A 135 -2.35 8.30 -5.43
C THR A 135 -1.26 9.11 -6.14
N GLN A 136 -0.99 8.81 -7.41
CA GLN A 136 -0.07 9.60 -8.24
C GLN A 136 -0.49 11.08 -8.30
N GLY A 137 -1.79 11.37 -8.39
CA GLY A 137 -2.30 12.74 -8.38
C GLY A 137 -2.10 13.47 -7.04
N GLN A 138 -2.31 12.77 -5.91
CA GLN A 138 -2.04 13.33 -4.58
C GLN A 138 -0.54 13.57 -4.36
N TRP A 139 0.30 12.63 -4.80
CA TRP A 139 1.75 12.75 -4.76
C TRP A 139 2.24 13.96 -5.55
N ARG A 140 1.85 14.04 -6.83
CA ARG A 140 2.25 15.12 -7.74
C ARG A 140 1.93 16.51 -7.18
N GLU A 141 0.76 16.65 -6.56
CA GLU A 141 0.34 17.90 -5.90
C GLU A 141 1.31 18.31 -4.78
N VAL A 142 1.59 17.42 -3.82
CA VAL A 142 2.44 17.72 -2.66
C VAL A 142 3.93 17.84 -3.05
N ALA A 143 4.37 17.00 -3.98
CA ALA A 143 5.72 17.06 -4.54
C ALA A 143 5.96 18.38 -5.29
N GLY A 144 4.94 18.89 -5.99
CA GLY A 144 4.98 20.14 -6.74
C GLY A 144 4.78 21.41 -5.91
N TRP A 145 4.46 21.31 -4.61
CA TRP A 145 4.35 22.50 -3.77
C TRP A 145 5.65 23.29 -3.73
N ARG A 146 5.53 24.61 -3.60
CA ARG A 146 6.67 25.48 -3.29
C ARG A 146 6.77 25.70 -1.79
N GLU A 147 7.99 25.65 -1.25
CA GLU A 147 8.27 25.90 0.17
C GLU A 147 7.78 27.29 0.57
N ARG A 148 6.99 27.37 1.65
CA ARG A 148 6.51 28.65 2.22
C ARG A 148 7.45 29.15 3.31
N PRO A 149 7.45 30.47 3.62
CA PRO A 149 8.21 30.98 4.75
C PRO A 149 7.90 30.22 6.05
N GLY A 150 8.92 29.60 6.64
CA GLY A 150 8.81 28.82 7.88
C GLY A 150 8.75 27.31 7.68
N GLU A 151 8.54 26.84 6.46
CA GLU A 151 8.69 25.43 6.10
C GLU A 151 10.17 25.10 5.86
N ARG A 152 10.59 23.86 6.09
CA ARG A 152 11.94 23.35 5.84
C ARG A 152 11.84 21.92 5.34
N TRP A 153 12.17 21.72 4.08
CA TRP A 153 12.09 20.41 3.43
C TRP A 153 13.48 19.81 3.30
N GLY A 154 13.58 18.52 3.64
CA GLY A 154 14.88 17.83 3.71
C GLY A 154 15.27 17.17 2.39
N ARG A 155 14.34 17.07 1.44
CA ARG A 155 14.50 16.29 0.22
C ARG A 155 13.59 16.82 -0.89
N GLU A 156 14.11 16.82 -2.10
CA GLU A 156 13.31 17.04 -3.30
C GLU A 156 12.55 15.77 -3.68
N LEU A 157 11.30 15.93 -4.12
CA LEU A 157 10.47 14.81 -4.55
C LEU A 157 10.30 14.88 -6.06
N ASP A 158 10.60 13.79 -6.77
CA ASP A 158 10.17 13.63 -8.16
C ASP A 158 8.62 13.66 -8.18
N PRO A 159 7.96 14.60 -8.88
CA PRO A 159 6.50 14.65 -8.93
C PRO A 159 5.86 13.49 -9.69
N GLU A 160 6.63 12.77 -10.52
CA GLU A 160 6.16 11.67 -11.37
C GLU A 160 7.08 10.43 -11.23
N PRO A 161 7.22 9.87 -10.01
CA PRO A 161 8.18 8.79 -9.75
C PRO A 161 7.68 7.45 -10.31
N ALA A 162 6.35 7.26 -10.34
CA ALA A 162 5.67 6.04 -10.70
C ALA A 162 6.06 5.54 -12.10
N PHE A 163 6.19 4.23 -12.22
CA PHE A 163 6.35 3.50 -13.44
C PHE A 163 5.02 3.34 -14.21
N PHE A 164 3.92 2.99 -13.53
CA PHE A 164 2.62 2.74 -14.18
C PHE A 164 1.91 4.06 -14.56
N GLN A 165 2.40 4.65 -15.65
CA GLN A 165 2.04 5.95 -16.19
C GLN A 165 1.54 5.83 -17.65
N PRO A 166 0.94 6.88 -18.24
CA PRO A 166 0.44 6.80 -19.61
C PRO A 166 1.56 6.46 -20.62
N PRO A 167 1.26 5.76 -21.73
CA PRO A 167 2.26 5.37 -22.76
C PRO A 167 3.06 6.53 -23.39
N ALA A 168 2.56 7.76 -23.29
CA ALA A 168 3.25 8.96 -23.75
C ALA A 168 4.39 9.41 -22.81
N HIS A 169 4.46 8.88 -21.59
CA HIS A 169 5.46 9.24 -20.60
C HIS A 169 6.82 8.58 -20.91
N ALA A 170 7.91 9.34 -20.76
CA ALA A 170 9.25 8.90 -21.15
C ALA A 170 9.71 7.61 -20.43
N LYS A 171 9.33 7.43 -19.15
CA LYS A 171 9.67 6.23 -18.36
C LYS A 171 8.91 4.97 -18.81
N ALA A 172 7.70 5.11 -19.36
CA ALA A 172 6.93 3.95 -19.84
C ALA A 172 7.52 3.36 -21.13
N ARG A 173 8.22 4.19 -21.93
CA ARG A 173 8.80 3.80 -23.22
C ARG A 173 10.11 3.02 -23.12
N SER A 174 10.77 2.99 -21.95
CA SER A 174 12.07 2.34 -21.81
C SER A 174 12.00 0.81 -21.68
N TYR A 175 10.80 0.21 -21.63
CA TYR A 175 10.60 -1.23 -21.41
C TYR A 175 9.78 -1.93 -22.52
N GLY A 176 9.59 -1.29 -23.68
CA GLY A 176 9.00 -1.91 -24.88
C GLY A 176 7.57 -1.47 -25.23
N ASP A 177 7.09 -1.95 -26.40
CA ASP A 177 5.81 -1.59 -27.02
C ASP A 177 4.58 -2.26 -26.38
N GLU A 178 4.74 -3.20 -25.43
CA GLU A 178 3.65 -3.72 -24.58
C GLU A 178 3.26 -2.71 -23.48
N ALA A 179 3.14 -1.45 -23.85
CA ALA A 179 2.91 -0.34 -22.96
C ALA A 179 1.63 -0.54 -22.14
N PHE A 180 1.73 -0.28 -20.84
CA PHE A 180 0.62 -0.28 -19.89
C PHE A 180 -0.58 0.48 -20.46
N ALA A 181 -1.70 -0.23 -20.62
CA ALA A 181 -2.95 0.36 -21.07
C ALA A 181 -3.79 0.79 -19.86
N PHE A 182 -4.38 1.98 -19.96
CA PHE A 182 -5.42 2.39 -19.03
C PHE A 182 -6.55 1.37 -18.99
N LEU A 183 -7.04 1.10 -17.79
CA LEU A 183 -8.17 0.20 -17.61
C LEU A 183 -9.46 0.86 -18.14
N PRO A 184 -10.49 0.08 -18.53
CA PRO A 184 -11.75 0.65 -18.98
C PRO A 184 -12.32 1.66 -17.98
N GLY A 185 -12.52 2.90 -18.43
CA GLY A 185 -13.05 3.99 -17.60
C GLY A 185 -11.99 4.85 -16.90
N GLU A 186 -10.71 4.52 -17.04
CA GLU A 186 -9.61 5.34 -16.53
C GLU A 186 -9.25 6.47 -17.51
N ALA A 187 -9.37 7.72 -17.06
CA ALA A 187 -9.05 8.90 -17.86
C ALA A 187 -7.57 9.34 -17.74
N SER A 188 -6.94 9.04 -16.61
CA SER A 188 -5.53 9.31 -16.30
C SER A 188 -5.05 8.37 -15.18
N SER A 189 -3.73 8.27 -14.98
CA SER A 189 -3.14 7.50 -13.88
C SER A 189 -3.26 8.19 -12.50
N ASP A 190 -3.91 9.34 -12.39
CA ASP A 190 -3.95 10.14 -11.15
C ASP A 190 -4.58 9.40 -9.96
N GLN A 191 -5.43 8.42 -10.25
CA GLN A 191 -6.08 7.56 -9.25
C GLN A 191 -5.32 6.27 -8.99
N ARG A 192 -4.24 5.96 -9.71
CA ARG A 192 -3.37 4.82 -9.37
C ARG A 192 -2.53 5.17 -8.14
N PRO A 193 -2.11 4.18 -7.35
CA PRO A 193 -1.14 4.41 -6.28
C PRO A 193 0.16 4.97 -6.86
N VAL A 194 0.80 5.87 -6.12
CA VAL A 194 2.19 6.21 -6.38
C VAL A 194 3.07 5.03 -5.97
N GLU A 195 3.95 4.61 -6.86
CA GLU A 195 4.99 3.61 -6.58
C GLU A 195 6.35 4.12 -7.08
N ASN A 196 7.40 3.31 -6.92
CA ASN A 196 8.78 3.72 -7.15
C ASN A 196 9.22 4.90 -6.27
N VAL A 197 8.73 4.92 -5.03
CA VAL A 197 9.10 5.90 -3.99
C VAL A 197 9.80 5.20 -2.84
N SER A 198 10.90 5.77 -2.38
CA SER A 198 11.63 5.29 -1.21
C SER A 198 10.91 5.68 0.09
N TRP A 199 11.24 4.95 1.16
CA TRP A 199 10.76 5.28 2.51
C TRP A 199 11.07 6.73 2.93
N LEU A 200 12.26 7.24 2.56
CA LEU A 200 12.66 8.62 2.88
C LEU A 200 11.81 9.65 2.14
N GLU A 201 11.41 9.36 0.90
CA GLU A 201 10.52 10.23 0.12
C GLU A 201 9.09 10.18 0.66
N ALA A 202 8.59 9.00 1.05
CA ALA A 202 7.29 8.86 1.70
C ALA A 202 7.22 9.62 3.04
N ARG A 203 8.32 9.60 3.81
CA ARG A 203 8.46 10.43 5.03
C ARG A 203 8.51 11.92 4.73
N GLU A 204 9.20 12.32 3.66
CA GLU A 204 9.24 13.72 3.26
C GLU A 204 7.85 14.21 2.81
N PHE A 205 7.07 13.39 2.08
CA PHE A 205 5.67 13.69 1.77
C PHE A 205 4.85 13.98 3.03
N CYS A 206 4.95 13.12 4.06
CA CYS A 206 4.30 13.32 5.35
C CYS A 206 4.79 14.59 6.08
N ASN A 207 6.09 14.88 6.01
CA ASN A 207 6.70 16.08 6.58
C ASN A 207 6.15 17.36 5.92
N ARG A 208 6.06 17.38 4.57
CA ARG A 208 5.46 18.50 3.81
C ARG A 208 4.01 18.73 4.22
N LEU A 209 3.19 17.68 4.29
CA LEU A 209 1.81 17.76 4.79
C LEU A 209 1.76 18.34 6.20
N SER A 210 2.65 17.86 7.09
CA SER A 210 2.64 18.27 8.49
C SER A 210 2.91 19.76 8.66
N GLN A 211 3.95 20.26 7.99
CA GLN A 211 4.32 21.66 8.05
C GLN A 211 3.27 22.55 7.37
N ARG A 212 2.74 22.12 6.22
CA ARG A 212 1.77 22.90 5.43
C ARG A 212 0.42 23.06 6.15
N THR A 213 -0.01 22.03 6.84
CA THR A 213 -1.35 21.97 7.46
C THR A 213 -1.33 22.30 8.95
N GLY A 214 -0.15 22.25 9.59
CA GLY A 214 -0.01 22.35 11.04
C GLY A 214 -0.53 21.14 11.82
N ARG A 215 -0.84 20.01 11.14
CA ARG A 215 -1.24 18.75 11.77
C ARG A 215 -0.09 17.75 11.70
N TYR A 216 -0.11 16.70 12.51
CA TYR A 216 0.91 15.66 12.46
C TYR A 216 0.51 14.57 11.47
N TYR A 217 1.28 14.43 10.39
CA TYR A 217 1.21 13.34 9.42
C TYR A 217 2.50 12.52 9.47
N THR A 218 2.35 11.20 9.43
CA THR A 218 3.45 10.24 9.41
C THR A 218 3.01 8.97 8.69
N LEU A 219 3.96 8.14 8.30
CA LEU A 219 3.70 6.74 7.98
C LEU A 219 3.13 6.03 9.22
N PRO A 220 2.20 5.07 9.04
CA PRO A 220 1.72 4.24 10.14
C PRO A 220 2.87 3.38 10.70
N SER A 221 2.81 3.01 11.98
CA SER A 221 3.59 1.87 12.44
C SER A 221 3.10 0.57 11.80
N GLU A 222 3.93 -0.46 11.79
CA GLU A 222 3.59 -1.80 11.34
C GLU A 222 2.35 -2.33 12.10
N ALA A 223 2.31 -2.12 13.42
CA ALA A 223 1.17 -2.47 14.24
C ALA A 223 -0.10 -1.68 13.88
N GLN A 224 0.01 -0.37 13.59
CA GLN A 224 -1.11 0.43 13.11
C GLN A 224 -1.63 -0.08 11.77
N TRP A 225 -0.73 -0.41 10.84
CA TRP A 225 -1.07 -0.91 9.52
C TRP A 225 -1.79 -2.26 9.59
N GLU A 226 -1.26 -3.23 10.35
CA GLU A 226 -1.90 -4.55 10.47
C GLU A 226 -3.24 -4.47 11.23
N TYR A 227 -3.33 -3.64 12.27
CA TYR A 227 -4.59 -3.38 12.97
C TYR A 227 -5.66 -2.87 12.01
N ALA A 228 -5.29 -1.85 11.22
CA ALA A 228 -6.12 -1.23 10.23
C ALA A 228 -6.52 -2.21 9.12
N CYS A 229 -5.57 -3.04 8.64
CA CYS A 229 -5.79 -4.06 7.62
C CYS A 229 -6.82 -5.11 8.08
N ARG A 230 -6.62 -5.66 9.28
CA ARG A 230 -7.49 -6.69 9.88
C ARG A 230 -8.89 -6.17 10.15
N ALA A 231 -9.04 -4.92 10.59
CA ALA A 231 -10.33 -4.30 10.93
C ALA A 231 -11.25 -5.21 11.78
N GLY A 232 -10.66 -5.88 12.78
CA GLY A 232 -11.35 -6.83 13.66
C GLY A 232 -11.37 -8.28 13.18
N SER A 233 -10.89 -8.58 11.97
CA SER A 233 -10.74 -9.95 11.48
C SER A 233 -9.58 -10.69 12.15
N SER A 234 -9.79 -11.99 12.41
CA SER A 234 -8.74 -12.92 12.86
C SER A 234 -8.36 -13.95 11.78
N THR A 235 -8.85 -13.78 10.54
CA THR A 235 -8.47 -14.63 9.40
C THR A 235 -7.28 -14.02 8.64
N PRO A 236 -6.61 -14.79 7.74
CA PRO A 236 -5.48 -14.28 6.97
C PRO A 236 -5.81 -13.02 6.17
N PHE A 237 -7.04 -12.93 5.64
CA PHE A 237 -7.54 -11.76 4.93
C PHE A 237 -8.75 -11.17 5.66
N HIS A 238 -8.99 -9.87 5.55
CA HIS A 238 -10.23 -9.26 6.06
C HIS A 238 -11.48 -9.76 5.30
N PHE A 239 -11.28 -10.41 4.14
CA PHE A 239 -12.33 -11.09 3.37
C PHE A 239 -12.69 -12.49 3.91
N GLY A 240 -11.82 -13.10 4.73
CA GLY A 240 -11.99 -14.46 5.24
C GLY A 240 -10.72 -15.31 5.12
N ALA A 241 -10.91 -16.63 5.01
CA ALA A 241 -9.82 -17.62 5.02
C ALA A 241 -9.03 -17.74 3.71
N THR A 242 -9.43 -17.05 2.65
CA THR A 242 -8.75 -17.06 1.34
C THR A 242 -9.08 -15.76 0.58
N ILE A 243 -8.42 -15.55 -0.56
CA ILE A 243 -8.50 -14.35 -1.38
C ILE A 243 -8.71 -14.74 -2.85
N THR A 244 -9.25 -13.82 -3.66
CA THR A 244 -9.41 -14.02 -5.11
C THR A 244 -9.02 -12.73 -5.84
N PRO A 245 -8.63 -12.76 -7.13
CA PRO A 245 -8.30 -11.55 -7.89
C PRO A 245 -9.49 -10.61 -8.17
N ALA A 246 -10.70 -11.00 -7.74
CA ALA A 246 -11.90 -10.15 -7.73
C ALA A 246 -12.01 -9.29 -6.44
N LEU A 247 -11.19 -9.57 -5.42
CA LEU A 247 -11.19 -8.90 -4.13
C LEU A 247 -9.92 -8.06 -3.88
N ALA A 248 -8.84 -8.32 -4.61
CA ALA A 248 -7.63 -7.52 -4.58
C ALA A 248 -6.85 -7.65 -5.88
N ASN A 249 -5.88 -6.76 -6.09
CA ASN A 249 -4.94 -6.85 -7.20
C ASN A 249 -3.62 -7.48 -6.74
N TYR A 250 -3.37 -8.72 -7.16
CA TYR A 250 -2.13 -9.44 -6.89
C TYR A 250 -1.79 -10.38 -8.06
N LYS A 251 -0.68 -11.13 -7.95
CA LYS A 251 -0.32 -12.18 -8.91
C LYS A 251 -1.37 -13.30 -8.89
N GLY A 252 -2.42 -13.16 -9.69
CA GLY A 252 -3.60 -14.05 -9.69
C GLY A 252 -3.32 -15.50 -10.09
N SER A 253 -2.15 -15.79 -10.64
CA SER A 253 -1.65 -17.16 -10.86
C SER A 253 -1.11 -17.82 -9.59
N TYR A 254 -0.85 -17.06 -8.52
CA TYR A 254 -0.45 -17.58 -7.22
C TYR A 254 -1.67 -17.79 -6.33
N ARG A 255 -1.81 -18.99 -5.77
CA ARG A 255 -2.95 -19.37 -4.92
C ARG A 255 -2.57 -19.25 -3.45
N TYR A 256 -3.45 -18.67 -2.64
CA TYR A 256 -3.37 -18.81 -1.19
C TYR A 256 -4.02 -20.12 -0.75
N ASP A 257 -3.22 -21.06 -0.24
CA ASP A 257 -3.65 -22.43 0.07
C ASP A 257 -4.45 -23.02 -1.11
N ASN A 258 -5.69 -23.48 -0.88
CA ASN A 258 -6.56 -24.05 -1.91
C ASN A 258 -7.47 -23.01 -2.58
N GLY A 259 -7.18 -21.71 -2.42
CA GLY A 259 -7.91 -20.59 -3.03
C GLY A 259 -7.92 -20.62 -4.56
N PRO A 260 -8.79 -19.87 -5.25
CA PRO A 260 -8.87 -19.90 -6.70
C PRO A 260 -7.74 -19.09 -7.36
N GLU A 261 -7.31 -19.52 -8.53
CA GLU A 261 -6.53 -18.69 -9.46
C GLU A 261 -7.44 -17.67 -10.17
N GLY A 262 -6.83 -16.65 -10.77
CA GLY A 262 -7.52 -15.72 -11.64
C GLY A 262 -6.57 -14.78 -12.37
N GLU A 263 -7.10 -13.63 -12.79
CA GLU A 263 -6.38 -12.65 -13.58
C GLU A 263 -5.14 -12.10 -12.86
N HIS A 264 -3.97 -12.22 -13.49
CA HIS A 264 -2.77 -11.48 -13.12
C HIS A 264 -2.67 -10.23 -14.01
N ARG A 265 -2.95 -9.05 -13.42
CA ARG A 265 -3.06 -7.79 -14.18
C ARG A 265 -1.74 -7.22 -14.67
N LYS A 266 -0.61 -7.57 -14.02
CA LYS A 266 0.74 -7.06 -14.34
C LYS A 266 0.86 -5.54 -14.33
N GLN A 267 -0.05 -4.87 -13.62
CA GLN A 267 -0.05 -3.43 -13.42
C GLN A 267 -0.83 -3.07 -12.15
N THR A 268 -0.59 -1.87 -11.63
CA THR A 268 -1.45 -1.29 -10.59
C THR A 268 -2.87 -1.07 -11.11
N THR A 269 -3.84 -0.96 -10.21
CA THR A 269 -5.20 -0.53 -10.52
C THR A 269 -5.45 0.84 -9.88
N PRO A 270 -6.42 1.64 -10.37
CA PRO A 270 -6.93 2.77 -9.61
C PRO A 270 -7.27 2.34 -8.17
N VAL A 271 -6.91 3.18 -7.21
CA VAL A 271 -7.17 2.89 -5.80
C VAL A 271 -8.67 2.79 -5.54
N GLY A 272 -9.06 1.92 -4.62
CA GLY A 272 -10.45 1.72 -4.25
C GLY A 272 -11.30 1.03 -5.31
N MET A 273 -10.66 0.37 -6.29
CA MET A 273 -11.34 -0.50 -7.26
C MET A 273 -11.97 -1.73 -6.58
N PHE A 274 -11.39 -2.17 -5.47
CA PHE A 274 -11.85 -3.33 -4.70
C PHE A 274 -12.66 -2.94 -3.44
N PRO A 275 -13.48 -3.86 -2.90
CA PRO A 275 -14.25 -3.61 -1.69
C PRO A 275 -13.35 -3.26 -0.49
N ALA A 276 -13.86 -2.39 0.37
CA ALA A 276 -13.16 -1.99 1.59
C ALA A 276 -13.23 -3.08 2.66
N ASN A 277 -12.36 -3.00 3.67
CA ASN A 277 -12.50 -3.75 4.91
C ASN A 277 -13.62 -3.15 5.81
N ALA A 278 -13.82 -3.74 6.99
CA ALA A 278 -14.90 -3.34 7.90
C ALA A 278 -14.81 -1.89 8.41
N TRP A 279 -13.65 -1.24 8.27
CA TRP A 279 -13.43 0.16 8.66
C TRP A 279 -13.38 1.12 7.48
N GLY A 280 -13.52 0.64 6.23
CA GLY A 280 -13.61 1.51 5.06
C GLY A 280 -12.28 1.75 4.35
N LEU A 281 -11.22 1.03 4.73
CA LEU A 281 -9.93 1.04 4.04
C LEU A 281 -9.94 0.11 2.85
N GLN A 282 -9.28 0.51 1.76
CA GLN A 282 -9.26 -0.22 0.50
C GLN A 282 -7.83 -0.60 0.12
N ASP A 283 -7.69 -1.65 -0.69
CA ASP A 283 -6.42 -2.15 -1.22
C ASP A 283 -5.43 -2.70 -0.18
N MET A 284 -5.87 -3.00 1.05
CA MET A 284 -5.03 -3.53 2.15
C MET A 284 -4.39 -4.92 1.89
N HIS A 285 -4.72 -5.58 0.77
CA HIS A 285 -4.26 -6.93 0.41
C HIS A 285 -3.71 -7.00 -1.03
N GLY A 286 -3.17 -5.90 -1.58
CA GLY A 286 -2.50 -5.90 -2.87
C GLY A 286 -2.27 -4.51 -3.47
N ASN A 287 -2.20 -4.45 -4.79
CA ASN A 287 -1.93 -3.25 -5.60
C ASN A 287 -0.49 -2.72 -5.50
N VAL A 288 -0.03 -2.33 -4.31
CA VAL A 288 1.36 -1.88 -4.07
C VAL A 288 1.81 -2.20 -2.65
N TRP A 289 3.12 -2.36 -2.44
CA TRP A 289 3.70 -2.36 -1.09
C TRP A 289 3.57 -0.97 -0.44
N GLU A 290 3.20 -0.95 0.84
CA GLU A 290 2.99 0.27 1.62
C GLU A 290 4.05 0.39 2.74
N TRP A 291 4.80 1.50 2.73
CA TRP A 291 5.84 1.76 3.72
C TRP A 291 5.27 2.02 5.13
N CYS A 292 5.74 1.27 6.12
CA CYS A 292 5.54 1.58 7.54
C CYS A 292 6.72 2.38 8.10
N LEU A 293 6.52 3.02 9.26
CA LEU A 293 7.55 3.81 9.94
C LEU A 293 8.67 2.94 10.53
N ASP A 294 8.38 1.67 10.81
CA ASP A 294 9.24 0.71 11.50
C ASP A 294 10.51 0.39 10.71
N HIS A 295 11.60 0.16 11.45
CA HIS A 295 12.75 -0.53 10.89
C HIS A 295 12.42 -2.03 10.81
N TRP A 296 13.02 -2.73 9.84
CA TRP A 296 12.79 -4.16 9.71
C TRP A 296 13.48 -4.98 10.82
N HIS A 297 12.78 -6.01 11.29
CA HIS A 297 13.28 -7.02 12.25
C HIS A 297 12.95 -8.43 11.77
N GLU A 298 13.80 -9.39 12.14
CA GLU A 298 13.64 -10.81 11.76
C GLU A 298 12.50 -11.52 12.51
N THR A 299 12.08 -11.00 13.66
CA THR A 299 11.03 -11.59 14.51
C THR A 299 10.33 -10.51 15.33
N TYR A 300 9.18 -10.84 15.93
CA TYR A 300 8.49 -9.99 16.91
C TYR A 300 8.99 -10.15 18.36
N GLU A 301 10.14 -10.79 18.59
CA GLU A 301 10.70 -10.89 19.94
C GLU A 301 11.15 -9.51 20.45
N GLY A 302 10.43 -8.97 21.44
CA GLY A 302 10.69 -7.64 21.99
C GLY A 302 10.03 -6.49 21.22
N ALA A 303 9.09 -6.79 20.33
CA ALA A 303 8.30 -5.80 19.62
C ALA A 303 7.52 -4.89 20.59
N PRO A 304 7.29 -3.60 20.24
CA PRO A 304 6.45 -2.71 21.03
C PRO A 304 5.00 -3.22 21.16
N THR A 305 4.41 -3.06 22.34
CA THR A 305 3.04 -3.53 22.64
C THR A 305 2.00 -2.40 22.71
N ASP A 306 2.39 -1.18 22.36
CA ASP A 306 1.58 0.05 22.51
C ASP A 306 1.24 0.73 21.18
N GLY A 307 1.50 0.05 20.06
CA GLY A 307 1.28 0.56 18.71
C GLY A 307 2.33 1.54 18.21
N SER A 308 3.37 1.85 19.00
CA SER A 308 4.50 2.64 18.53
C SER A 308 5.34 1.89 17.48
N ALA A 309 5.98 2.62 16.58
CA ALA A 309 6.88 2.04 15.59
C ALA A 309 8.14 1.46 16.25
N TRP A 310 8.60 0.32 15.79
CA TRP A 310 9.82 -0.33 16.25
C TRP A 310 11.05 0.28 15.59
N LEU A 311 11.66 1.25 16.28
CA LEU A 311 12.81 2.00 15.78
C LEU A 311 14.12 1.53 16.43
N ASN A 312 15.14 1.24 15.62
CA ASN A 312 16.48 0.94 16.12
C ASN A 312 17.24 2.23 16.43
N LEU A 313 17.22 2.65 17.71
CA LEU A 313 17.86 3.90 18.18
C LEU A 313 19.39 3.96 17.94
N SER A 314 20.05 2.84 17.62
CA SER A 314 21.50 2.74 17.45
C SER A 314 21.98 2.63 15.99
N ARG A 315 21.11 2.61 14.98
CA ARG A 315 21.53 2.48 13.57
C ARG A 315 20.66 3.33 12.65
N GLN A 316 21.26 4.34 12.02
CA GLN A 316 20.57 5.33 11.19
C GLN A 316 20.25 4.87 9.74
N ASN A 317 20.67 3.68 9.31
CA ASN A 317 20.55 3.21 7.91
C ASN A 317 20.11 1.73 7.80
N GLN A 318 18.92 1.37 8.28
CA GLN A 318 18.35 0.03 8.01
C GLN A 318 17.15 0.11 7.06
N PRO A 319 16.87 -0.98 6.32
CA PRO A 319 15.67 -1.06 5.49
C PRO A 319 14.43 -0.89 6.38
N ALA A 320 13.50 -0.06 5.91
CA ALA A 320 12.19 0.07 6.52
C ALA A 320 11.33 -1.16 6.20
N SER A 321 10.27 -1.39 6.97
CA SER A 321 9.33 -2.48 6.70
C SER A 321 8.22 -2.03 5.75
N PRO A 322 8.12 -2.56 4.51
CA PRO A 322 6.91 -2.44 3.70
C PRO A 322 5.87 -3.51 4.13
N LYS A 323 4.57 -3.24 3.91
CA LYS A 323 3.45 -4.18 4.15
C LYS A 323 2.42 -4.15 3.03
N GLY A 324 1.58 -5.18 2.94
CA GLY A 324 0.36 -5.22 2.12
C GLY A 324 0.51 -5.38 0.61
N GLY A 325 1.73 -5.33 0.07
CA GLY A 325 1.94 -5.34 -1.37
C GLY A 325 1.83 -6.69 -2.03
N ALA A 326 1.82 -6.65 -3.36
CA ALA A 326 1.84 -7.80 -4.24
C ALA A 326 3.07 -7.73 -5.16
N ASP A 327 3.64 -8.89 -5.49
CA ASP A 327 4.76 -9.04 -6.45
C ASP A 327 4.27 -8.77 -7.88
N ILE A 328 4.00 -7.50 -8.19
CA ILE A 328 3.62 -7.02 -9.53
C ILE A 328 4.87 -6.58 -10.31
N LEU A 329 5.99 -6.34 -9.61
CA LEU A 329 7.24 -5.81 -10.18
C LEU A 329 8.37 -6.84 -10.33
N GLU A 330 8.35 -7.99 -9.63
CA GLU A 330 9.44 -8.99 -9.72
C GLU A 330 9.62 -9.53 -11.15
N ASP A 331 8.55 -9.61 -11.95
CA ASP A 331 8.62 -10.12 -13.33
C ASP A 331 9.23 -9.11 -14.34
N LEU A 332 9.59 -7.87 -13.93
CA LEU A 332 10.28 -6.89 -14.80
C LEU A 332 11.81 -7.03 -14.78
N GLU A 333 12.38 -7.64 -13.73
CA GLU A 333 13.82 -7.96 -13.71
C GLU A 333 14.13 -9.09 -14.71
N ASP A 334 13.23 -10.05 -14.88
CA ASP A 334 13.36 -11.15 -15.86
C ASP A 334 13.24 -10.72 -17.33
N LEU A 335 12.70 -9.53 -17.61
CA LEU A 335 12.64 -8.97 -18.98
C LEU A 335 13.92 -8.24 -19.39
N GLY A 336 14.75 -7.84 -18.42
CA GLY A 336 16.06 -7.22 -18.69
C GLY A 336 17.10 -8.23 -19.20
N ASP A 337 16.96 -9.50 -18.82
CA ASP A 337 17.90 -10.57 -19.18
C ASP A 337 17.62 -11.20 -20.57
N LEU A 338 16.52 -10.83 -21.24
CA LEU A 338 16.18 -11.30 -22.59
C LEU A 338 16.60 -10.34 -23.71
N VAL A 339 17.23 -9.21 -23.39
CA VAL A 339 17.70 -8.23 -24.40
C VAL A 339 19.22 -8.31 -24.63
N ASP A 340 19.95 -9.13 -23.87
CA ASP A 340 21.42 -9.26 -23.98
C ASP A 340 21.92 -10.57 -24.63
N SER A 341 21.05 -11.36 -25.29
CA SER A 341 21.44 -12.64 -25.91
C SER A 341 21.25 -12.77 -27.42
N GLU A 342 20.93 -11.70 -28.15
CA GLU A 342 20.87 -11.74 -29.62
C GLU A 342 21.66 -10.56 -30.23
N ASP A 343 22.99 -10.58 -30.10
CA ASP A 343 23.89 -9.83 -31.00
C ASP A 343 25.34 -10.33 -30.85
N SER A 344 25.61 -11.59 -31.23
CA SER A 344 26.98 -12.02 -31.52
C SER A 344 27.05 -13.27 -32.41
N GLU A 345 26.43 -13.25 -33.59
CA GLU A 345 26.73 -14.21 -34.65
C GLU A 345 26.34 -13.59 -36.00
N ASP A 346 27.33 -13.00 -36.69
CA ASP A 346 27.50 -13.02 -38.15
C ASP A 346 28.37 -11.85 -38.64
N SER A 347 29.69 -12.06 -38.64
CA SER A 347 30.58 -11.37 -39.58
C SER A 347 31.86 -12.16 -39.84
N GLU A 348 31.74 -13.35 -40.42
CA GLU A 348 32.83 -13.99 -41.16
C GLU A 348 32.22 -14.60 -42.43
N ASP A 349 32.30 -13.88 -43.55
CA ASP A 349 32.76 -14.45 -44.82
C ASP A 349 32.74 -13.41 -45.95
N SER A 350 33.94 -12.97 -46.33
CA SER A 350 34.19 -12.50 -47.70
C SER A 350 35.63 -12.83 -48.09
N GLU A 351 35.88 -14.08 -48.48
CA GLU A 351 36.92 -14.40 -49.45
C GLU A 351 36.42 -15.47 -50.46
N ASP A 352 36.46 -15.09 -51.74
CA ASP A 352 36.76 -15.92 -52.90
C ASP A 352 35.78 -17.02 -53.39
N ARG A 353 34.87 -16.67 -54.32
CA ARG A 353 35.05 -16.83 -55.79
C ARG A 353 33.77 -16.63 -56.61
#